data_AF-A0A1Q4DA44-F1
#
_entry.id   AF-A0A1Q4DA44-F1
#
_cell.length_a   1.000
_cell.length_b   1.000
_cell.length_c   1.000
_cell.angle_alpha   90.00
_cell.angle_beta   90.00
_cell.angle_gamma   90.00
#
_symmetry.space_group_name_H-M   'P 1'
#
loop_
_entity.id
_entity.type
_entity.pdbx_description
1 polymer ?
#
loop_
_entity_poly.entity_id
_entity_poly.type
_entity_poly.pdbx_seq_one_letter_code
_entity_poly.pdbx_strand_id
1 'polypeptide(L)'
;MSMSVRRWIRCVMWALAAVVATAATVSTADAQRIWSQWAQSPQPPASTKVLESCPGLVAQHRWQVTPASFRVRPPRDAVRAFGQQLAALARDEVRLTFVGHATFLIESPGGVRIATDYNDYVRPRVVPDIATMNHAHSTHYTLSPDPAIKYVLRGWAEDEKPARIDINVGDVHVRNVPTNIRRWGGDTTERQNTERHGNSIFIFEIGSLCVAHLGHLHHTLTPQQLAEIGRIDVVLVPVDGSYTLDMDGMIEVLQGLKAPLMIPMHFFSGYTLDNFLARLASLKWAVERAELPTVVVSRATLPPSPKILVLPGR
;
A
#
# COMPACT_ATOMS: atom_id res chain seq x y z
N MET A 1 3.12 80.41 7.81
CA MET A 1 3.43 79.71 6.54
C MET A 1 3.17 78.23 6.71
N SER A 2 2.22 77.72 5.92
CA SER A 2 1.74 76.35 5.87
C SER A 2 2.65 75.50 4.98
N MET A 3 3.16 74.38 5.49
CA MET A 3 3.64 73.25 4.67
C MET A 3 3.17 71.92 5.27
N SER A 4 1.93 71.60 4.92
CA SER A 4 1.37 70.28 4.59
C SER A 4 2.08 69.00 5.06
N VAL A 5 1.41 68.33 6.01
CA VAL A 5 1.58 66.94 6.49
C VAL A 5 1.45 65.87 5.39
N ARG A 6 1.22 66.24 4.12
CA ARG A 6 1.04 65.30 2.99
C ARG A 6 2.35 64.71 2.43
N ARG A 7 3.52 65.10 2.94
CA ARG A 7 4.82 64.61 2.43
C ARG A 7 5.44 63.46 3.23
N TRP A 8 4.92 63.17 4.44
CA TRP A 8 5.39 62.05 5.26
C TRP A 8 4.62 60.73 5.04
N ILE A 9 3.37 60.79 4.56
CA ILE A 9 2.55 59.59 4.27
C ILE A 9 2.98 58.89 2.97
N ARG A 10 3.80 59.53 2.12
CA ARG A 10 4.25 58.96 0.83
C ARG A 10 5.54 58.14 0.88
N CYS A 11 6.27 58.11 2.00
CA CYS A 11 7.50 57.30 2.13
C CYS A 11 7.30 55.96 2.86
N VAL A 12 6.14 55.69 3.45
CA VAL A 12 5.87 54.41 4.17
C VAL A 12 5.05 53.42 3.32
N MET A 13 4.52 53.82 2.16
CA MET A 13 3.76 52.92 1.26
C MET A 13 4.55 52.38 0.05
N TRP A 14 5.88 52.50 0.03
CA TRP A 14 6.73 51.98 -1.06
C TRP A 14 7.66 50.81 -0.65
N ALA A 15 7.36 50.14 0.46
CA ALA A 15 8.06 48.94 0.93
C ALA A 15 7.16 47.69 1.04
N LEU A 16 6.01 47.69 0.36
CA LEU A 16 5.04 46.56 0.32
C LEU A 16 4.53 46.32 -1.11
N ALA A 17 5.45 46.32 -2.08
CA ALA A 17 5.18 45.95 -3.47
C ALA A 17 6.36 45.16 -4.06
N ALA A 18 6.87 44.20 -3.29
CA ALA A 18 7.78 43.17 -3.79
C ALA A 18 7.17 41.80 -3.48
N VAL A 19 7.14 40.93 -4.50
CA VAL A 19 6.83 39.48 -4.48
C VAL A 19 5.35 39.04 -4.64
N VAL A 20 4.57 39.68 -5.52
CA VAL A 20 3.41 38.99 -6.14
C VAL A 20 3.29 39.43 -7.60
N ALA A 21 3.82 38.62 -8.53
CA ALA A 21 3.32 38.45 -9.91
C ALA A 21 4.33 37.66 -10.78
N THR A 22 4.47 36.36 -10.54
CA THR A 22 4.80 35.38 -11.59
C THR A 22 4.09 34.06 -11.27
N ALA A 23 2.76 34.09 -11.28
CA ALA A 23 1.96 32.89 -11.47
C ALA A 23 1.74 32.76 -12.97
N ALA A 24 2.35 31.75 -13.58
CA ALA A 24 2.06 31.37 -14.95
C ALA A 24 0.58 31.00 -15.03
N THR A 25 -0.22 31.82 -15.71
CA THR A 25 -1.60 31.53 -16.04
C THR A 25 -1.62 30.41 -17.07
N VAL A 26 -1.83 29.16 -16.62
CA VAL A 26 -2.29 28.09 -17.50
C VAL A 26 -3.68 28.50 -17.94
N SER A 27 -3.85 28.75 -19.24
CA SER A 27 -5.15 29.07 -19.83
C SER A 27 -6.13 27.93 -19.57
N THR A 28 -7.41 28.24 -19.38
CA THR A 28 -8.49 27.25 -19.32
C THR A 28 -8.51 26.34 -20.56
N ALA A 29 -7.99 26.82 -21.69
CA ALA A 29 -7.82 26.04 -22.91
C ALA A 29 -6.69 24.99 -22.83
N ASP A 30 -5.62 25.25 -22.07
CA ASP A 30 -4.51 24.30 -21.86
C ASP A 30 -4.91 23.20 -20.89
N ALA A 31 -5.68 23.55 -19.84
CA ALA A 31 -6.28 22.58 -18.93
C ALA A 31 -7.27 21.65 -19.65
N GLN A 32 -8.10 22.17 -20.57
CA GLN A 32 -9.02 21.36 -21.38
C GLN A 32 -8.29 20.47 -22.39
N ARG A 33 -7.15 20.91 -22.94
CA ARG A 33 -6.34 20.13 -23.87
C ARG A 33 -5.64 18.96 -23.18
N ILE A 34 -5.10 19.19 -21.98
CA ILE A 34 -4.56 18.12 -21.12
C ILE A 34 -5.69 17.12 -20.78
N TRP A 35 -6.86 17.59 -20.33
CA TRP A 35 -8.00 16.71 -20.06
C TRP A 35 -8.43 15.84 -21.26
N SER A 36 -8.45 16.41 -22.48
CA SER A 36 -8.84 15.68 -23.69
C SER A 36 -7.84 14.60 -24.13
N GLN A 37 -6.54 14.76 -23.80
CA GLN A 37 -5.51 13.76 -24.06
C GLN A 37 -5.51 12.63 -23.03
N TRP A 38 -5.96 12.88 -21.80
CA TRP A 38 -6.04 11.89 -20.73
C TRP A 38 -7.29 10.99 -20.82
N ALA A 39 -8.39 11.51 -21.38
CA ALA A 39 -9.64 10.76 -21.57
C ALA A 39 -9.60 9.67 -22.68
N GLN A 40 -8.50 9.59 -23.44
CA GLN A 40 -8.33 8.68 -24.58
C GLN A 40 -7.30 7.57 -24.33
N SER A 41 -6.95 7.29 -23.07
CA SER A 41 -6.15 6.11 -22.76
C SER A 41 -6.96 4.84 -23.12
N PRO A 42 -6.46 3.97 -24.02
CA PRO A 42 -7.17 2.74 -24.37
C PRO A 42 -7.35 1.89 -23.11
N GLN A 43 -8.60 1.49 -22.83
CA GLN A 43 -8.86 0.45 -21.86
C GLN A 43 -8.14 -0.83 -22.34
N PRO A 44 -7.31 -1.48 -21.51
CA PRO A 44 -6.70 -2.73 -21.91
C PRO A 44 -7.80 -3.76 -22.21
N PRO A 45 -7.63 -4.59 -23.26
CA PRO A 45 -8.60 -5.63 -23.57
C PRO A 45 -8.71 -6.60 -22.38
N ALA A 46 -9.93 -7.05 -22.10
CA ALA A 46 -10.23 -8.01 -21.04
C ALA A 46 -9.27 -9.20 -21.11
N SER A 47 -8.39 -9.30 -20.10
CA SER A 47 -7.33 -10.31 -20.06
C SER A 47 -7.86 -11.66 -19.60
N THR A 48 -7.37 -12.72 -20.25
CA THR A 48 -7.57 -14.13 -19.91
C THR A 48 -7.41 -14.38 -18.42
N LYS A 49 -8.44 -14.98 -17.81
CA LYS A 49 -8.55 -15.28 -16.38
C LYS A 49 -7.28 -15.97 -15.85
N VAL A 50 -6.53 -15.25 -15.02
CA VAL A 50 -5.75 -15.87 -13.95
C VAL A 50 -6.74 -16.66 -13.10
N LEU A 51 -6.40 -17.89 -12.71
CA LEU A 51 -7.22 -18.63 -11.75
C LEU A 51 -7.48 -17.71 -10.55
N GLU A 52 -8.74 -17.50 -10.17
CA GLU A 52 -9.10 -16.80 -8.94
C GLU A 52 -8.44 -17.57 -7.77
N SER A 53 -7.26 -17.09 -7.33
CA SER A 53 -6.45 -17.79 -6.33
C SER A 53 -6.95 -17.52 -4.91
N CYS A 54 -7.76 -16.47 -4.74
CA CYS A 54 -8.35 -16.07 -3.47
C CYS A 54 -9.89 -16.20 -3.51
N PRO A 55 -10.46 -17.42 -3.63
CA PRO A 55 -11.90 -17.58 -3.67
C PRO A 55 -12.53 -16.99 -2.40
N GLY A 56 -13.65 -16.28 -2.57
CA GLY A 56 -14.48 -15.83 -1.45
C GLY A 56 -14.92 -17.02 -0.58
N LEU A 57 -15.44 -16.76 0.62
CA LEU A 57 -15.81 -17.77 1.63
C LEU A 57 -16.97 -18.73 1.24
N VAL A 58 -17.30 -18.85 -0.05
CA VAL A 58 -18.25 -19.85 -0.57
C VAL A 58 -17.50 -20.80 -1.51
N ALA A 59 -17.41 -22.05 -1.11
CA ALA A 59 -16.66 -23.11 -1.77
C ALA A 59 -17.22 -23.46 -3.16
N GLN A 60 -16.33 -23.65 -4.14
CA GLN A 60 -16.58 -24.55 -5.27
C GLN A 60 -15.37 -25.46 -5.52
N HIS A 61 -15.69 -26.68 -5.93
CA HIS A 61 -14.82 -27.87 -5.92
C HIS A 61 -13.71 -27.90 -6.98
N ARG A 62 -12.52 -28.34 -6.51
CA ARG A 62 -11.49 -29.24 -7.09
C ARG A 62 -11.25 -29.27 -8.60
N TRP A 63 -9.97 -29.16 -8.99
CA TRP A 63 -9.29 -30.07 -9.95
C TRP A 63 -7.82 -30.28 -9.55
N GLN A 64 -7.34 -31.52 -9.70
CA GLN A 64 -5.94 -31.96 -9.49
C GLN A 64 -5.11 -31.76 -10.76
N VAL A 65 -3.83 -31.36 -10.62
CA VAL A 65 -2.78 -31.72 -11.59
C VAL A 65 -1.43 -31.86 -10.87
N THR A 66 -0.73 -32.97 -11.14
CA THR A 66 0.70 -33.16 -10.89
C THR A 66 1.42 -33.14 -12.24
N PRO A 67 2.58 -32.45 -12.39
CA PRO A 67 3.67 -33.13 -13.08
C PRO A 67 5.08 -32.85 -12.51
N ALA A 68 6.00 -33.68 -13.00
CA ALA A 68 7.31 -34.04 -12.49
C ALA A 68 8.42 -32.98 -12.65
N SER A 69 9.51 -33.26 -11.93
CA SER A 69 10.74 -32.47 -11.83
C SER A 69 11.52 -32.36 -13.14
N PHE A 70 12.09 -31.18 -13.38
CA PHE A 70 13.24 -31.01 -14.28
C PHE A 70 14.26 -30.09 -13.62
N ARG A 71 15.48 -30.60 -13.40
CA ARG A 71 16.63 -29.80 -12.93
C ARG A 71 17.36 -29.26 -14.15
N VAL A 72 17.55 -27.96 -14.22
CA VAL A 72 18.62 -27.34 -15.03
C VAL A 72 19.46 -26.46 -14.11
N ARG A 73 20.78 -26.69 -14.15
CA ARG A 73 21.80 -25.92 -13.43
C ARG A 73 22.38 -24.90 -14.41
N PRO A 74 22.42 -23.59 -14.12
CA PRO A 74 23.15 -22.68 -14.98
C PRO A 74 24.66 -22.69 -14.62
N PRO A 75 25.54 -22.31 -15.58
CA PRO A 75 26.98 -22.29 -15.36
C PRO A 75 27.39 -21.13 -14.46
N ARG A 76 28.51 -21.33 -13.76
CA ARG A 76 29.24 -20.26 -13.06
C ARG A 76 29.91 -19.38 -14.11
N ASP A 77 29.68 -18.08 -14.05
CA ASP A 77 30.74 -17.07 -14.05
C ASP A 77 30.19 -15.72 -13.63
N ALA A 78 30.93 -15.07 -12.73
CA ALA A 78 30.52 -13.93 -11.93
C ALA A 78 31.00 -12.62 -12.55
N VAL A 79 30.16 -11.59 -12.53
CA VAL A 79 30.61 -10.19 -12.55
C VAL A 79 30.02 -9.48 -11.34
N ARG A 80 30.93 -8.95 -10.53
CA ARG A 80 30.70 -8.22 -9.28
C ARG A 80 30.01 -6.88 -9.54
N ALA A 81 28.90 -6.64 -8.85
CA ALA A 81 28.54 -5.34 -8.31
C ALA A 81 27.93 -5.57 -6.93
N PHE A 82 28.34 -4.79 -5.93
CA PHE A 82 27.79 -4.85 -4.57
C PHE A 82 26.38 -4.21 -4.56
N GLY A 83 25.42 -4.92 -5.12
CA GLY A 83 24.03 -4.93 -4.69
C GLY A 83 23.74 -6.40 -4.45
N GLN A 84 23.30 -6.79 -3.26
CA GLN A 84 23.00 -8.19 -3.00
C GLN A 84 22.00 -8.66 -4.06
N GLN A 85 22.46 -9.44 -5.02
CA GLN A 85 21.59 -10.12 -5.97
C GLN A 85 20.91 -11.20 -5.13
N LEU A 86 19.80 -10.83 -4.52
CA LEU A 86 18.93 -11.75 -3.81
C LEU A 86 18.68 -12.93 -4.74
N ALA A 87 18.80 -14.14 -4.20
CA ALA A 87 18.57 -15.35 -4.99
C ALA A 87 17.21 -15.24 -5.70
N ALA A 88 17.17 -15.65 -6.97
CA ALA A 88 15.94 -15.71 -7.73
C ALA A 88 14.90 -16.54 -6.97
N LEU A 89 13.66 -16.04 -6.91
CA LEU A 89 12.56 -16.71 -6.24
C LEU A 89 12.15 -17.97 -6.99
N ALA A 90 11.78 -19.02 -6.25
CA ALA A 90 11.08 -20.15 -6.84
C ALA A 90 9.67 -19.75 -7.31
N ARG A 91 9.04 -20.56 -8.17
CA ARG A 91 7.76 -20.23 -8.82
C ARG A 91 6.59 -19.98 -7.86
N ASP A 92 6.67 -20.48 -6.63
CA ASP A 92 5.65 -20.39 -5.59
C ASP A 92 6.07 -19.49 -4.42
N GLU A 93 7.18 -18.78 -4.55
CA GLU A 93 7.74 -17.90 -3.52
C GLU A 93 7.41 -16.43 -3.77
N VAL A 94 7.09 -15.70 -2.70
CA VAL A 94 6.96 -14.25 -2.71
C VAL A 94 7.96 -13.69 -1.73
N ARG A 95 8.69 -12.65 -2.14
CA ARG A 95 9.55 -11.90 -1.22
C ARG A 95 8.82 -10.67 -0.72
N LEU A 96 8.81 -10.50 0.59
CA LEU A 96 8.31 -9.32 1.27
C LEU A 96 9.49 -8.64 1.95
N THR A 97 9.77 -7.41 1.58
CA THR A 97 10.79 -6.58 2.24
C THR A 97 10.11 -5.37 2.88
N PHE A 98 10.17 -5.29 4.21
CA PHE A 98 9.68 -4.13 4.94
C PHE A 98 10.66 -2.96 4.74
N VAL A 99 10.21 -1.94 4.01
CA VAL A 99 11.01 -0.74 3.75
C VAL A 99 10.96 0.19 4.97
N GLY A 100 9.78 0.29 5.59
CA GLY A 100 9.51 1.09 6.77
C GLY A 100 8.09 1.63 6.76
N HIS A 101 7.61 2.13 7.90
CA HIS A 101 6.26 2.68 8.06
C HIS A 101 5.17 1.74 7.51
N ALA A 102 4.51 2.05 6.39
CA ALA A 102 3.52 1.19 5.72
C ALA A 102 4.00 0.64 4.36
N THR A 103 5.26 0.90 4.00
CA THR A 103 5.82 0.53 2.69
C THR A 103 6.53 -0.81 2.75
N PHE A 104 6.06 -1.72 1.91
CA PHE A 104 6.71 -2.98 1.58
C PHE A 104 7.11 -2.98 0.12
N LEU A 105 8.28 -3.56 -0.17
CA LEU A 105 8.63 -4.02 -1.50
C LEU A 105 8.24 -5.50 -1.60
N ILE A 106 7.28 -5.80 -2.45
CA ILE A 106 6.83 -7.16 -2.78
C ILE A 106 7.43 -7.53 -4.12
N GLU A 107 8.08 -8.70 -4.20
CA GLU A 107 8.67 -9.20 -5.44
C GLU A 107 8.08 -10.57 -5.78
N SER A 108 7.64 -10.72 -7.02
CA SER A 108 7.10 -11.97 -7.57
C SER A 108 8.20 -12.85 -8.21
N PRO A 109 7.95 -14.16 -8.40
CA PRO A 109 8.83 -15.04 -9.16
C PRO A 109 9.09 -14.58 -10.60
N GLY A 110 8.08 -13.98 -11.23
CA GLY A 110 8.15 -13.39 -12.57
C GLY A 110 8.93 -12.07 -12.63
N GLY A 111 9.43 -11.58 -11.48
CA GLY A 111 10.25 -10.38 -11.39
C GLY A 111 9.47 -9.06 -11.31
N VAL A 112 8.14 -9.11 -11.09
CA VAL A 112 7.31 -7.93 -10.86
C VAL A 112 7.63 -7.36 -9.48
N ARG A 113 7.84 -6.05 -9.41
CA ARG A 113 8.10 -5.33 -8.16
C ARG A 113 6.95 -4.40 -7.81
N ILE A 114 6.49 -4.49 -6.57
CA ILE A 114 5.36 -3.70 -6.06
C ILE A 114 5.79 -2.95 -4.81
N ALA A 115 5.51 -1.65 -4.77
CA ALA A 115 5.67 -0.85 -3.56
C ALA A 115 4.30 -0.48 -2.98
N THR A 116 4.05 -0.84 -1.73
CA THR A 116 2.83 -0.45 -1.01
C THR A 116 2.95 0.95 -0.41
N ASP A 117 1.84 1.68 -0.34
CA ASP A 117 1.78 3.05 0.22
C ASP A 117 2.95 3.93 -0.26
N TYR A 118 3.19 3.92 -1.58
CA TYR A 118 4.34 4.60 -2.18
C TYR A 118 4.30 6.10 -1.94
N ASN A 119 5.38 6.65 -1.39
CA ASN A 119 5.47 8.04 -0.97
C ASN A 119 6.90 8.58 -1.17
N ASP A 120 7.12 9.86 -0.87
CA ASP A 120 8.42 10.51 -1.10
C ASP A 120 9.45 10.35 0.04
N TYR A 121 9.03 9.80 1.19
CA TYR A 121 9.85 9.71 2.41
C TYR A 121 10.39 8.30 2.66
N VAL A 122 9.50 7.31 2.60
CA VAL A 122 9.78 5.90 2.88
C VAL A 122 9.45 5.11 1.62
N ARG A 123 10.45 4.91 0.77
CA ARG A 123 10.29 4.21 -0.52
C ARG A 123 11.45 3.27 -0.80
N PRO A 124 11.22 2.19 -1.58
CA PRO A 124 12.30 1.29 -1.98
C PRO A 124 13.35 2.04 -2.80
N ARG A 125 14.59 1.55 -2.76
CA ARG A 125 15.69 2.08 -3.57
C ARG A 125 15.55 1.76 -5.06
N VAL A 126 14.77 0.74 -5.37
CA VAL A 126 14.46 0.33 -6.74
C VAL A 126 13.14 0.95 -7.16
N VAL A 127 13.05 1.36 -8.43
CA VAL A 127 11.77 1.78 -9.01
C VAL A 127 10.88 0.53 -9.14
N PRO A 128 9.68 0.51 -8.53
CA PRO A 128 8.75 -0.60 -8.69
C PRO A 128 8.04 -0.53 -10.04
N ASP A 129 7.52 -1.66 -10.52
CA ASP A 129 6.61 -1.68 -11.65
C ASP A 129 5.22 -1.17 -11.25
N ILE A 130 4.78 -1.53 -10.04
CA ILE A 130 3.48 -1.15 -9.46
C ILE A 130 3.69 -0.36 -8.17
N ALA A 131 3.01 0.77 -8.02
CA ALA A 131 2.93 1.51 -6.78
C ALA A 131 1.46 1.60 -6.35
N THR A 132 1.11 1.07 -5.17
CA THR A 132 -0.20 1.32 -4.56
C THR A 132 -0.08 2.50 -3.59
N MET A 133 -1.14 3.29 -3.46
CA MET A 133 -1.16 4.46 -2.57
C MET A 133 -2.53 4.62 -1.92
N ASN A 134 -2.56 5.05 -0.66
CA ASN A 134 -3.77 5.42 0.07
C ASN A 134 -3.73 6.91 0.46
N HIS A 135 -4.89 7.58 0.49
CA HIS A 135 -4.93 9.04 0.64
C HIS A 135 -4.49 9.50 2.03
N ALA A 136 -4.76 8.71 3.08
CA ALA A 136 -4.33 8.89 4.46
C ALA A 136 -3.54 10.18 4.77
N HIS A 137 -2.21 10.16 4.59
CA HIS A 137 -1.35 11.34 4.69
C HIS A 137 -0.08 11.14 3.86
N SER A 138 0.82 12.12 3.86
CA SER A 138 1.98 12.20 2.96
C SER A 138 3.00 11.05 3.09
N THR A 139 2.90 10.20 4.12
CA THR A 139 3.69 8.96 4.24
C THR A 139 3.01 7.73 3.62
N HIS A 140 1.88 7.92 2.92
CA HIS A 140 1.10 6.86 2.26
C HIS A 140 0.90 7.08 0.76
N TYR A 141 1.14 8.30 0.28
CA TYR A 141 1.02 8.64 -1.13
C TYR A 141 1.96 9.78 -1.53
N THR A 142 2.11 9.96 -2.84
CA THR A 142 2.64 11.18 -3.44
C THR A 142 1.74 11.65 -4.59
N LEU A 143 1.77 12.96 -4.85
CA LEU A 143 1.17 13.55 -6.05
C LEU A 143 2.12 13.53 -7.25
N SER A 144 3.40 13.25 -7.04
CA SER A 144 4.45 13.24 -8.07
C SER A 144 5.22 11.90 -8.04
N PRO A 145 4.55 10.77 -8.32
CA PRO A 145 5.24 9.48 -8.38
C PRO A 145 6.35 9.50 -9.44
N ASP A 146 7.38 8.68 -9.22
CA ASP A 146 8.46 8.53 -10.20
C ASP A 146 7.88 8.16 -11.57
N PRO A 147 8.15 8.94 -12.64
CA PRO A 147 7.55 8.72 -13.96
C PRO A 147 7.96 7.38 -14.60
N ALA A 148 8.97 6.69 -14.07
CA ALA A 148 9.35 5.35 -14.52
C ALA A 148 8.46 4.24 -13.93
N ILE A 149 7.59 4.54 -12.95
CA ILE A 149 6.61 3.59 -12.42
C ILE A 149 5.49 3.40 -13.44
N LYS A 150 5.28 2.17 -13.89
CA LYS A 150 4.33 1.85 -14.98
C LYS A 150 2.88 1.88 -14.52
N TYR A 151 2.63 1.40 -13.30
CA TYR A 151 1.28 1.24 -12.75
C TYR A 151 1.17 1.95 -11.41
N VAL A 152 0.62 3.16 -11.42
CA VAL A 152 0.31 3.93 -10.20
C VAL A 152 -1.16 3.70 -9.85
N LEU A 153 -1.41 3.00 -8.76
CA LEU A 153 -2.74 2.57 -8.32
C LEU A 153 -3.17 3.38 -7.11
N ARG A 154 -3.98 4.42 -7.34
CA ARG A 154 -4.58 5.23 -6.27
C ARG A 154 -5.76 4.46 -5.67
N GLY A 155 -5.67 4.19 -4.37
CA GLY A 155 -6.71 3.54 -3.58
C GLY A 155 -7.88 4.44 -3.20
N TRP A 156 -7.95 5.65 -3.75
CA TRP A 156 -8.99 6.65 -3.52
C TRP A 156 -9.36 7.37 -4.82
N ALA A 157 -10.45 8.13 -4.78
CA ALA A 157 -10.86 9.06 -5.84
C ALA A 157 -11.25 10.41 -5.22
N GLU A 158 -11.02 11.52 -5.95
CA GLU A 158 -11.31 12.88 -5.48
C GLU A 158 -12.80 13.13 -5.21
N ASP A 159 -13.68 12.40 -5.89
CA ASP A 159 -15.13 12.47 -5.68
C ASP A 159 -15.62 11.51 -4.59
N GLU A 160 -14.69 10.90 -3.84
CA GLU A 160 -14.94 9.91 -2.79
C GLU A 160 -15.80 8.72 -3.23
N LYS A 161 -15.80 8.41 -4.53
CA LYS A 161 -16.31 7.13 -5.01
C LYS A 161 -15.31 6.02 -4.71
N PRO A 162 -15.78 4.78 -4.53
CA PRO A 162 -14.88 3.65 -4.33
C PRO A 162 -13.92 3.49 -5.51
N ALA A 163 -12.62 3.53 -5.25
CA ALA A 163 -11.62 3.14 -6.24
C ALA A 163 -11.84 1.67 -6.64
N ARG A 164 -11.75 1.37 -7.93
CA ARG A 164 -11.88 0.02 -8.49
C ARG A 164 -10.58 -0.33 -9.20
N ILE A 165 -9.78 -1.16 -8.54
CA ILE A 165 -8.52 -1.70 -9.02
C ILE A 165 -8.73 -3.20 -9.20
N ASP A 166 -8.47 -3.69 -10.40
CA ASP A 166 -8.46 -5.09 -10.80
C ASP A 166 -7.60 -5.17 -12.07
N ILE A 167 -6.32 -5.53 -11.91
CA ILE A 167 -5.35 -5.58 -13.01
C ILE A 167 -4.43 -6.78 -12.90
N ASN A 168 -3.98 -7.28 -14.06
CA ASN A 168 -2.93 -8.29 -14.16
C ASN A 168 -1.64 -7.68 -14.71
N VAL A 169 -0.53 -7.89 -14.01
CA VAL A 169 0.80 -7.46 -14.43
C VAL A 169 1.76 -8.64 -14.24
N GLY A 170 2.22 -9.23 -15.35
CA GLY A 170 3.06 -10.42 -15.30
C GLY A 170 2.34 -11.58 -14.59
N ASP A 171 2.95 -12.10 -13.52
CA ASP A 171 2.44 -13.18 -12.68
C ASP A 171 1.74 -12.67 -11.40
N VAL A 172 1.35 -11.39 -11.38
CA VAL A 172 0.65 -10.77 -10.25
C VAL A 172 -0.71 -10.23 -10.68
N HIS A 173 -1.74 -10.60 -9.93
CA HIS A 173 -3.06 -10.00 -9.97
C HIS A 173 -3.22 -9.04 -8.78
N VAL A 174 -3.62 -7.79 -9.05
CA VAL A 174 -3.82 -6.75 -8.03
C VAL A 174 -5.26 -6.30 -8.04
N ARG A 175 -5.91 -6.38 -6.88
CA ARG A 175 -7.26 -5.85 -6.67
C ARG A 175 -7.38 -5.08 -5.36
N ASN A 176 -8.47 -4.35 -5.16
CA ASN A 176 -8.69 -3.62 -3.91
C ASN A 176 -10.10 -3.79 -3.32
N VAL A 177 -10.19 -3.60 -2.00
CA VAL A 177 -11.44 -3.42 -1.26
C VAL A 177 -11.41 -2.06 -0.58
N PRO A 178 -12.21 -1.08 -1.05
CA PRO A 178 -12.24 0.27 -0.47
C PRO A 178 -12.75 0.29 0.98
N THR A 179 -12.09 1.09 1.81
CA THR A 179 -12.46 1.36 3.20
C THR A 179 -12.40 2.85 3.49
N ASN A 180 -13.03 3.29 4.57
CA ASN A 180 -13.03 4.70 4.93
C ASN A 180 -11.84 5.03 5.82
N ILE A 181 -11.48 6.31 5.84
CA ILE A 181 -10.57 6.89 6.84
C ILE A 181 -11.27 8.03 7.57
N ARG A 182 -10.73 8.38 8.73
CA ARG A 182 -11.10 9.58 9.49
C ARG A 182 -10.51 10.79 8.79
N ARG A 183 -11.31 11.85 8.62
CA ARG A 183 -10.80 13.18 8.29
C ARG A 183 -10.12 13.76 9.51
N TRP A 184 -8.92 14.29 9.31
CA TRP A 184 -8.20 14.99 10.36
C TRP A 184 -8.63 16.47 10.38
N GLY A 185 -9.10 16.97 11.53
CA GLY A 185 -9.45 18.39 11.73
C GLY A 185 -10.91 18.80 11.45
N GLY A 186 -11.87 17.86 11.42
CA GLY A 186 -13.30 18.14 11.26
C GLY A 186 -14.08 18.29 12.59
N ASP A 187 -15.30 18.85 12.50
CA ASP A 187 -16.25 19.04 13.61
C ASP A 187 -16.72 17.70 14.20
N THR A 188 -17.17 17.71 15.46
CA THR A 188 -17.48 16.61 16.39
C THR A 188 -18.49 15.54 15.95
N THR A 189 -18.99 15.55 14.71
CA THR A 189 -19.94 14.55 14.22
C THR A 189 -19.28 13.50 13.32
N GLU A 190 -19.53 12.22 13.60
CA GLU A 190 -18.93 11.05 12.91
C GLU A 190 -19.10 11.09 11.38
N ARG A 191 -20.26 11.58 10.88
CA ARG A 191 -20.52 11.70 9.44
C ARG A 191 -19.66 12.74 8.74
N GLN A 192 -19.24 13.80 9.44
CA GLN A 192 -18.39 14.85 8.88
C GLN A 192 -16.90 14.53 9.06
N ASN A 193 -16.57 13.64 10.01
CA ASN A 193 -15.21 13.18 10.27
C ASN A 193 -14.80 11.94 9.49
N THR A 194 -15.57 11.52 8.48
CA THR A 194 -15.23 10.36 7.64
C THR A 194 -14.97 10.82 6.21
N GLU A 195 -13.82 10.43 5.68
CA GLU A 195 -13.54 10.45 4.24
C GLU A 195 -13.89 9.08 3.68
N ARG A 196 -14.82 9.07 2.72
CA ARG A 196 -15.30 7.82 2.14
C ARG A 196 -14.28 7.31 1.15
N HIS A 197 -13.94 6.03 1.27
CA HIS A 197 -13.05 5.35 0.32
C HIS A 197 -11.66 6.01 0.17
N GLY A 198 -11.19 6.72 1.21
CA GLY A 198 -9.83 7.28 1.26
C GLY A 198 -8.73 6.24 1.50
N ASN A 199 -9.11 5.00 1.82
CA ASN A 199 -8.22 3.86 1.91
C ASN A 199 -8.73 2.70 1.06
N SER A 200 -7.80 1.85 0.65
CA SER A 200 -8.03 0.61 -0.05
C SER A 200 -7.16 -0.46 0.57
N ILE A 201 -7.80 -1.57 0.95
CA ILE A 201 -7.07 -2.80 1.23
C ILE A 201 -6.67 -3.38 -0.12
N PHE A 202 -5.37 -3.39 -0.40
CA PHE A 202 -4.85 -3.98 -1.64
C PHE A 202 -4.58 -5.46 -1.42
N ILE A 203 -5.05 -6.30 -2.36
CA ILE A 203 -4.78 -7.73 -2.39
C ILE A 203 -3.90 -8.03 -3.60
N PHE A 204 -2.78 -8.68 -3.34
CA PHE A 204 -1.84 -9.17 -4.34
C PHE A 204 -1.93 -10.69 -4.39
N GLU A 205 -2.40 -11.21 -5.52
CA GLU A 205 -2.43 -12.65 -5.78
C GLU A 205 -1.21 -12.99 -6.63
N ILE A 206 -0.29 -13.76 -6.05
CA ILE A 206 0.99 -14.11 -6.65
C ILE A 206 1.17 -15.62 -6.51
N GLY A 207 1.05 -16.33 -7.64
CA GLY A 207 0.96 -17.79 -7.65
C GLY A 207 -0.23 -18.29 -6.82
N SER A 208 0.04 -19.02 -5.74
CA SER A 208 -0.99 -19.54 -4.82
C SER A 208 -1.10 -18.77 -3.51
N LEU A 209 -0.47 -17.59 -3.40
CA LEU A 209 -0.49 -16.77 -2.20
C LEU A 209 -1.33 -15.52 -2.41
N CYS A 210 -2.14 -15.21 -1.39
CA CYS A 210 -2.90 -13.98 -1.28
C CYS A 210 -2.27 -13.09 -0.19
N VAL A 211 -1.71 -11.95 -0.57
CA VAL A 211 -1.13 -10.95 0.35
C VAL A 211 -2.06 -9.75 0.44
N ALA A 212 -2.59 -9.45 1.62
CA ALA A 212 -3.36 -8.23 1.86
C ALA A 212 -2.50 -7.17 2.54
N HIS A 213 -2.51 -5.96 2.01
CA HIS A 213 -1.99 -4.77 2.66
C HIS A 213 -3.15 -3.90 3.10
N LEU A 214 -3.30 -3.70 4.41
CA LEU A 214 -4.49 -3.04 4.97
C LEU A 214 -4.49 -1.52 4.81
N GLY A 215 -3.39 -0.93 4.33
CA GLY A 215 -3.21 0.51 4.25
C GLY A 215 -3.35 1.17 5.62
N HIS A 216 -4.08 2.27 5.63
CA HIS A 216 -4.36 3.09 6.80
C HIS A 216 -5.79 2.81 7.30
N LEU A 217 -6.06 1.56 7.70
CA LEU A 217 -7.40 1.09 8.11
C LEU A 217 -7.90 1.76 9.40
N HIS A 218 -9.12 2.30 9.41
CA HIS A 218 -9.65 3.11 10.54
C HIS A 218 -10.86 2.52 11.25
N HIS A 219 -11.44 1.45 10.71
CA HIS A 219 -12.63 0.81 11.24
C HIS A 219 -12.53 -0.70 11.04
N THR A 220 -13.28 -1.48 11.83
CA THR A 220 -13.38 -2.92 11.63
C THR A 220 -14.05 -3.25 10.29
N LEU A 221 -13.83 -4.46 9.79
CA LEU A 221 -14.33 -4.85 8.47
C LEU A 221 -15.76 -5.36 8.57
N THR A 222 -16.61 -4.86 7.68
CA THR A 222 -17.96 -5.40 7.54
C THR A 222 -17.92 -6.84 6.99
N PRO A 223 -18.96 -7.66 7.21
CA PRO A 223 -19.05 -8.99 6.61
C PRO A 223 -18.93 -8.97 5.09
N GLN A 224 -19.44 -7.93 4.43
CA GLN A 224 -19.30 -7.73 3.00
C GLN A 224 -17.83 -7.50 2.61
N GLN A 225 -17.11 -6.62 3.31
CA GLN A 225 -15.69 -6.37 3.04
C GLN A 225 -14.84 -7.63 3.29
N LEU A 226 -15.13 -8.40 4.36
CA LEU A 226 -14.46 -9.69 4.60
C LEU A 226 -14.72 -10.68 3.46
N ALA A 227 -15.95 -10.73 2.93
CA ALA A 227 -16.29 -11.58 1.80
C ALA A 227 -15.61 -11.13 0.49
N GLU A 228 -15.53 -9.82 0.24
CA GLU A 228 -14.84 -9.23 -0.92
C GLU A 228 -13.31 -9.44 -0.85
N ILE A 229 -12.72 -9.36 0.35
CA ILE A 229 -11.29 -9.67 0.56
C ILE A 229 -11.04 -11.15 0.31
N GLY A 230 -11.91 -12.03 0.82
CA GLY A 230 -11.76 -13.47 0.67
C GLY A 230 -10.59 -14.02 1.48
N ARG A 231 -10.03 -15.13 0.99
CA ARG A 231 -8.93 -15.85 1.66
C ARG A 231 -7.63 -15.04 1.58
N ILE A 232 -6.98 -14.82 2.72
CA ILE A 232 -5.64 -14.20 2.81
C ILE A 232 -4.65 -15.14 3.48
N ASP A 233 -3.43 -15.22 2.92
CA ASP A 233 -2.32 -16.00 3.46
C ASP A 233 -1.34 -15.14 4.27
N VAL A 234 -1.12 -13.89 3.85
CA VAL A 234 -0.26 -12.93 4.54
C VAL A 234 -0.98 -11.58 4.68
N VAL A 235 -1.06 -11.03 5.89
CA VAL A 235 -1.60 -9.69 6.13
C VAL A 235 -0.49 -8.75 6.58
N LEU A 236 -0.37 -7.61 5.91
CA LEU A 236 0.45 -6.47 6.32
C LEU A 236 -0.46 -5.49 7.07
N VAL A 237 -0.24 -5.34 8.38
CA VAL A 237 -1.23 -4.79 9.32
C VAL A 237 -0.72 -3.56 10.06
N PRO A 238 -1.39 -2.39 10.01
CA PRO A 238 -0.98 -1.24 10.81
C PRO A 238 -1.29 -1.46 12.30
N VAL A 239 -0.36 -1.10 13.19
CA VAL A 239 -0.50 -1.41 14.63
C VAL A 239 -0.21 -0.23 15.56
N ASP A 240 -0.28 1.02 15.09
CA ASP A 240 -0.05 2.16 15.96
C ASP A 240 -1.18 2.40 16.99
N GLY A 241 -2.40 1.98 16.68
CA GLY A 241 -3.55 2.09 17.58
C GLY A 241 -4.06 3.53 17.81
N SER A 242 -3.67 4.49 16.97
CA SER A 242 -3.94 5.92 17.14
C SER A 242 -4.41 6.59 15.84
N TYR A 243 -3.50 6.77 14.89
CA TYR A 243 -3.76 7.27 13.54
C TYR A 243 -4.52 6.23 12.72
N THR A 244 -4.30 4.94 12.95
CA THR A 244 -5.17 3.86 12.42
C THR A 244 -6.16 3.37 13.46
N LEU A 245 -6.94 2.34 13.13
CA LEU A 245 -7.83 1.62 14.04
C LEU A 245 -7.10 1.23 15.34
N ASP A 246 -7.82 1.26 16.46
CA ASP A 246 -7.30 0.86 17.75
C ASP A 246 -6.85 -0.61 17.76
N MET A 247 -6.02 -0.98 18.75
CA MET A 247 -5.41 -2.30 18.79
C MET A 247 -6.42 -3.45 18.92
N ASP A 248 -7.52 -3.24 19.65
CA ASP A 248 -8.52 -4.30 19.87
C ASP A 248 -9.38 -4.49 18.61
N GLY A 249 -9.79 -3.40 17.96
CA GLY A 249 -10.41 -3.45 16.64
C GLY A 249 -9.50 -4.09 15.59
N MET A 250 -8.19 -3.82 15.63
CA MET A 250 -7.25 -4.46 14.70
C MET A 250 -7.13 -5.97 14.95
N ILE A 251 -7.16 -6.41 16.21
CA ILE A 251 -7.19 -7.83 16.56
C ILE A 251 -8.47 -8.50 16.03
N GLU A 252 -9.63 -7.83 16.13
CA GLU A 252 -10.89 -8.30 15.55
C GLU A 252 -10.76 -8.50 14.02
N VAL A 253 -10.16 -7.54 13.33
CA VAL A 253 -9.90 -7.63 11.88
C VAL A 253 -9.02 -8.85 11.56
N LEU A 254 -7.93 -9.06 12.31
CA LEU A 254 -7.04 -10.20 12.11
C LEU A 254 -7.74 -11.55 12.36
N GLN A 255 -8.59 -11.63 13.38
CA GLN A 255 -9.41 -12.80 13.67
C GLN A 255 -10.46 -13.07 12.57
N GLY A 256 -11.00 -12.02 11.95
CA GLY A 256 -11.91 -12.12 10.80
C GLY A 256 -11.22 -12.63 9.53
N LEU A 257 -10.01 -12.12 9.24
CA LEU A 257 -9.22 -12.49 8.07
C LEU A 257 -8.61 -13.91 8.16
N LYS A 258 -8.32 -14.38 9.38
CA LYS A 258 -7.78 -15.73 9.64
C LYS A 258 -6.51 -16.06 8.85
N ALA A 259 -5.68 -15.06 8.59
CA ALA A 259 -4.43 -15.27 7.89
C ALA A 259 -3.44 -16.04 8.76
N PRO A 260 -2.71 -17.03 8.21
CA PRO A 260 -1.69 -17.76 8.95
C PRO A 260 -0.51 -16.86 9.32
N LEU A 261 -0.09 -15.96 8.44
CA LEU A 261 1.03 -15.03 8.68
C LEU A 261 0.55 -13.58 8.71
N MET A 262 1.01 -12.84 9.72
CA MET A 262 0.70 -11.43 9.90
C MET A 262 1.99 -10.67 10.17
N ILE A 263 2.20 -9.57 9.46
CA ILE A 263 3.42 -8.75 9.54
C ILE A 263 3.00 -7.33 9.96
N PRO A 264 3.29 -6.91 11.20
CA PRO A 264 3.00 -5.58 11.67
C PRO A 264 3.74 -4.51 10.88
N MET A 265 3.07 -3.39 10.68
CA MET A 265 3.58 -2.17 10.05
C MET A 265 2.98 -0.95 10.77
N HIS A 266 3.31 0.25 10.31
CA HIS A 266 2.77 1.50 10.82
C HIS A 266 2.87 1.61 12.36
N PHE A 267 4.07 1.44 12.91
CA PHE A 267 4.38 1.71 14.31
C PHE A 267 5.53 2.72 14.39
N PHE A 268 5.39 3.70 15.29
CA PHE A 268 6.34 4.82 15.40
C PHE A 268 7.51 4.55 16.35
N SER A 269 7.39 3.51 17.17
CA SER A 269 8.41 3.13 18.14
C SER A 269 8.28 1.65 18.51
N GLY A 270 9.34 1.10 19.10
CA GLY A 270 9.30 -0.24 19.69
C GLY A 270 8.21 -0.37 20.76
N TYR A 271 7.93 0.70 21.53
CA TYR A 271 6.90 0.69 22.57
C TYR A 271 5.49 0.43 22.02
N THR A 272 5.11 1.11 20.94
CA THR A 272 3.79 0.92 20.32
C THR A 272 3.63 -0.49 19.76
N LEU A 273 4.67 -1.01 19.12
CA LEU A 273 4.71 -2.39 18.64
C LEU A 273 4.60 -3.39 19.80
N ASP A 274 5.38 -3.20 20.86
CA ASP A 274 5.40 -4.10 22.01
C ASP A 274 4.06 -4.15 22.73
N ASN A 275 3.34 -3.03 22.82
CA ASN A 275 1.97 -2.98 23.34
C ASN A 275 1.01 -3.85 22.51
N PHE A 276 1.10 -3.79 21.17
CA PHE A 276 0.30 -4.63 20.30
C PHE A 276 0.67 -6.12 20.46
N LEU A 277 1.96 -6.44 20.50
CA LEU A 277 2.44 -7.82 20.69
C LEU A 277 2.02 -8.41 22.04
N ALA A 278 2.03 -7.61 23.11
CA ALA A 278 1.59 -8.04 24.44
C ALA A 278 0.11 -8.45 24.47
N ARG A 279 -0.76 -7.73 23.73
CA ARG A 279 -2.17 -8.11 23.58
C ARG A 279 -2.31 -9.45 22.85
N LEU A 280 -1.52 -9.69 21.80
CA LEU A 280 -1.55 -10.96 21.07
C LEU A 280 -1.00 -12.14 21.87
N ALA A 281 -0.02 -11.90 22.77
CA ALA A 281 0.47 -12.92 23.68
C ALA A 281 -0.66 -13.47 24.59
N SER A 282 -1.62 -12.62 24.99
CA SER A 282 -2.80 -13.06 25.76
C SER A 282 -3.70 -14.03 24.98
N LEU A 283 -3.69 -13.93 23.64
CA LEU A 283 -4.40 -14.82 22.72
C LEU A 283 -3.59 -16.07 22.33
N LYS A 284 -2.37 -16.23 22.89
CA LYS A 284 -1.45 -17.34 22.61
C LYS A 284 -1.01 -17.43 21.14
N TRP A 285 -0.98 -16.30 20.43
CA TRP A 285 -0.44 -16.27 19.07
C TRP A 285 1.08 -16.28 19.10
N ALA A 286 1.70 -17.02 18.17
CA ALA A 286 3.15 -17.08 18.08
C ALA A 286 3.70 -15.74 17.59
N VAL A 287 4.77 -15.25 18.22
CA VAL A 287 5.46 -14.02 17.83
C VAL A 287 6.92 -14.36 17.54
N GLU A 288 7.39 -13.94 16.36
CA GLU A 288 8.77 -14.10 15.90
C GLU A 288 9.31 -12.74 15.47
N ARG A 289 10.56 -12.43 15.80
CA ARG A 289 11.27 -11.26 15.28
C ARG A 289 12.34 -11.74 14.31
N ALA A 290 12.30 -11.24 13.08
CA ALA A 290 13.32 -11.55 12.09
C ALA A 290 14.57 -10.70 12.32
N GLU A 291 15.73 -11.25 11.94
CA GLU A 291 17.01 -10.51 11.93
C GLU A 291 17.12 -9.58 10.72
N LEU A 292 16.39 -9.88 9.63
CA LEU A 292 16.44 -9.15 8.37
C LEU A 292 15.09 -8.51 8.05
N PRO A 293 15.08 -7.35 7.36
CA PRO A 293 13.85 -6.67 6.94
C PRO A 293 13.10 -7.43 5.84
N THR A 294 13.50 -8.66 5.51
CA THR A 294 12.99 -9.42 4.37
C THR A 294 12.63 -10.84 4.79
N VAL A 295 11.57 -11.35 4.20
CA VAL A 295 11.13 -12.75 4.32
C VAL A 295 10.71 -13.26 2.95
N VAL A 296 11.04 -14.52 2.67
CA VAL A 296 10.51 -15.25 1.52
C VAL A 296 9.46 -16.22 2.03
N VAL A 297 8.27 -16.14 1.48
CA VAL A 297 7.13 -16.97 1.86
C VAL A 297 6.62 -17.76 0.67
N SER A 298 6.21 -18.99 0.91
CA SER A 298 5.48 -19.83 -0.02
C SER A 298 4.36 -20.53 0.72
N ARG A 299 3.44 -21.15 0.01
CA ARG A 299 2.35 -21.93 0.63
C ARG A 299 2.88 -22.99 1.60
N ALA A 300 4.05 -23.58 1.30
CA ALA A 300 4.69 -24.62 2.10
C ALA A 300 5.39 -24.08 3.36
N THR A 301 5.78 -22.80 3.37
CA THR A 301 6.48 -22.18 4.51
C THR A 301 5.57 -21.35 5.41
N LEU A 302 4.29 -21.19 5.04
CA LEU A 302 3.31 -20.55 5.91
C LEU A 302 3.18 -21.31 7.24
N PRO A 303 3.07 -20.58 8.37
CA PRO A 303 2.92 -21.20 9.67
C PRO A 303 1.59 -21.97 9.76
N PRO A 304 1.56 -23.13 10.43
CA PRO A 304 0.36 -23.96 10.55
C PRO A 304 -0.73 -23.36 11.47
N SER A 305 -0.36 -22.34 12.25
CA SER A 305 -1.22 -21.57 13.14
C SER A 305 -0.91 -20.07 13.02
N PRO A 306 -1.84 -19.17 13.42
CA PRO A 306 -1.60 -17.72 13.39
C PRO A 306 -0.25 -17.34 14.02
N LYS A 307 0.61 -16.69 13.23
CA LYS A 307 1.93 -16.20 13.65
C LYS A 307 2.11 -14.74 13.25
N ILE A 308 2.64 -13.97 14.17
CA ILE A 308 3.13 -12.61 13.95
C ILE A 308 4.61 -12.68 13.65
N LEU A 309 5.01 -12.18 12.49
CA LEU A 309 6.41 -12.01 12.13
C LEU A 309 6.73 -10.52 12.09
N VAL A 310 7.54 -10.06 13.05
CA VAL A 310 8.04 -8.70 13.09
C VAL A 310 9.30 -8.62 12.24
N LEU A 311 9.26 -7.80 11.19
CA LEU A 311 10.44 -7.45 10.41
C LEU A 311 11.06 -6.16 10.96
N PRO A 312 12.40 -6.07 11.08
CA PRO A 312 13.07 -4.83 11.45
C PRO A 312 12.85 -3.79 10.35
N GLY A 313 12.25 -2.66 10.68
CA GLY A 313 12.07 -1.53 9.78
C GLY A 313 13.20 -0.50 9.90
N ARG A 314 13.22 0.45 8.95
CA ARG A 314 13.94 1.71 9.10
C ARG A 314 13.06 2.79 9.72
#